data_AF-A0A9P5QPN8-F1
#
_entry.id   AF-A0A9P5QPN8-F1
#
_cell.length_a   1.000
_cell.length_b   1.000
_cell.length_c   1.000
_cell.angle_alpha   90.00
_cell.angle_beta   90.00
_cell.angle_gamma   90.00
#
_symmetry.space_group_name_H-M   'P 1'
#
loop_
_entity.id
_entity.type
_entity.pdbx_description
1 polymer ?
#
loop_
_entity_poly.entity_id
_entity_poly.type
_entity_poly.pdbx_seq_one_letter_code
_entity_poly.pdbx_strand_id
1 'polypeptide(L)'
;YQTVRTIWRPVGHASANKCLVYRKSGILDSLVLTDDQLTALACVTKNDYESNVPNLGLISNYDIIKELGSSQDVKSLVANYLMHPKIVRNNASELDFRTSLQVFCHHAQTALGDGPAEEEDWERLCQHFDELQNRHQQQKKSNIDARRQTATNQDTSGNWIPRHK
;
A
#
# COMPACT_ATOMS: atom_id res chain seq x y z
N TYR A 1 0.48 11.56 3.84
CA TYR A 1 0.58 10.08 3.92
C TYR A 1 1.41 9.52 5.08
N GLN A 2 2.24 10.33 5.75
CA GLN A 2 3.12 9.88 6.85
C GLN A 2 2.38 9.23 8.04
N THR A 3 1.09 9.56 8.24
CA THR A 3 0.25 9.01 9.31
C THR A 3 -0.27 7.60 9.05
N VAL A 4 -0.24 7.12 7.80
CA VAL A 4 -0.67 5.76 7.44
C VAL A 4 0.31 4.75 8.02
N ARG A 5 -0.18 3.75 8.77
CA ARG A 5 0.67 2.73 9.40
C ARG A 5 0.53 1.34 8.79
N THR A 6 -0.60 1.09 8.14
CA THR A 6 -1.01 -0.23 7.67
C THR A 6 -1.44 -0.14 6.21
N ILE A 7 -0.96 -1.06 5.39
CA ILE A 7 -1.30 -1.17 3.97
C ILE A 7 -2.04 -2.48 3.75
N TRP A 8 -3.17 -2.39 3.07
CA TRP A 8 -4.04 -3.53 2.77
C TRP A 8 -3.94 -3.82 1.26
N ARG A 9 -3.52 -5.03 0.90
CA ARG A 9 -3.46 -5.49 -0.49
C ARG A 9 -4.55 -6.55 -0.71
N PRO A 10 -5.58 -6.25 -1.51
CA PRO A 10 -6.53 -7.27 -1.94
C PRO A 10 -5.80 -8.38 -2.70
N VAL A 11 -6.17 -9.64 -2.45
CA VAL A 11 -5.61 -10.82 -3.12
C VAL A 11 -6.72 -11.75 -3.57
N GLY A 12 -6.62 -12.25 -4.80
CA GLY A 12 -7.65 -13.10 -5.41
C GLY A 12 -8.73 -12.30 -6.12
N HIS A 13 -9.79 -13.00 -6.53
CA HIS A 13 -10.92 -12.41 -7.25
C HIS A 13 -11.71 -11.45 -6.35
N ALA A 14 -12.41 -10.47 -6.93
CA ALA A 14 -13.19 -9.46 -6.19
C ALA A 14 -14.20 -10.08 -5.19
N SER A 15 -14.75 -11.25 -5.51
CA SER A 15 -15.67 -11.99 -4.63
C SER A 15 -14.99 -12.73 -3.47
N ALA A 16 -13.67 -12.94 -3.53
CA ALA A 16 -12.95 -13.73 -2.54
C ALA A 16 -12.69 -12.96 -1.24
N ASN A 17 -12.77 -11.62 -1.25
CA ASN A 17 -12.62 -10.75 -0.08
C ASN A 17 -11.39 -11.07 0.80
N LYS A 18 -10.27 -11.46 0.18
CA LYS A 18 -9.01 -11.73 0.91
C LYS A 18 -8.10 -10.52 0.81
N CYS A 19 -7.52 -10.11 1.93
CA CYS A 19 -6.56 -9.02 1.99
C CYS A 19 -5.30 -9.48 2.73
N LEU A 20 -4.13 -9.16 2.16
CA LEU A 20 -2.86 -9.21 2.86
C LEU A 20 -2.64 -7.88 3.57
N VAL A 21 -2.29 -7.94 4.85
CA VAL A 21 -2.09 -6.77 5.70
C VAL A 21 -0.61 -6.61 5.98
N TYR A 22 -0.07 -5.46 5.62
CA TYR A 22 1.34 -5.13 5.81
C TYR A 22 1.50 -3.94 6.73
N ARG A 23 2.56 -3.95 7.54
CA ARG A 23 3.02 -2.73 8.22
C ARG A 23 3.78 -1.89 7.22
N LYS A 24 3.48 -0.58 7.17
CA LYS A 24 4.16 0.35 6.25
C LYS A 24 5.68 0.31 6.45
N SER A 25 6.16 0.32 7.69
CA SER A 25 7.59 0.24 8.00
C SER A 25 8.26 -0.97 7.37
N GLY A 26 7.65 -2.16 7.47
CA GLY A 26 8.21 -3.37 6.87
C GLY A 26 8.25 -3.33 5.34
N ILE A 27 7.29 -2.64 4.70
CA ILE A 27 7.33 -2.39 3.25
C ILE A 27 8.46 -1.43 2.91
N LEU A 28 8.56 -0.30 3.63
CA LEU A 28 9.60 0.70 3.42
C LEU A 28 11.01 0.08 3.56
N ASP A 29 11.22 -0.74 4.58
CA ASP A 29 12.48 -1.47 4.79
C ASP A 29 12.77 -2.43 3.64
N SER A 30 11.77 -3.19 3.18
CA SER A 30 11.92 -4.15 2.09
C SER A 30 12.20 -3.49 0.74
N LEU A 31 11.62 -2.30 0.52
CA LEU A 31 11.80 -1.53 -0.71
C LEU A 31 12.97 -0.55 -0.64
N VAL A 32 13.58 -0.38 0.54
CA VAL A 32 14.65 0.59 0.81
C VAL A 32 14.21 1.99 0.38
N LEU A 33 13.04 2.41 0.86
CA LEU A 33 12.46 3.73 0.63
C LEU A 33 12.18 4.44 1.95
N THR A 34 12.26 5.77 1.95
CA THR A 34 11.67 6.58 3.01
C THR A 34 10.16 6.77 2.79
N ASP A 35 9.49 7.24 3.83
CA ASP A 35 8.08 7.66 3.75
C ASP A 35 7.85 8.72 2.66
N ASP A 36 8.78 9.67 2.53
CA ASP A 36 8.68 10.74 1.54
C ASP A 36 8.93 10.22 0.12
N GLN A 37 9.85 9.27 -0.06
CA GLN A 37 10.04 8.58 -1.34
C GLN A 37 8.83 7.74 -1.74
N LEU A 38 8.22 7.01 -0.79
CA LEU A 38 6.99 6.28 -1.07
C LEU A 38 5.84 7.23 -1.45
N THR A 39 5.74 8.37 -0.79
CA THR A 39 4.73 9.40 -1.09
C THR A 39 4.98 10.02 -2.46
N ALA A 40 6.22 10.37 -2.79
CA ALA A 40 6.59 10.88 -4.11
C ALA A 40 6.29 9.86 -5.21
N LEU A 41 6.59 8.57 -4.98
CA LEU A 41 6.26 7.49 -5.90
C LEU A 41 4.75 7.38 -6.14
N ALA A 42 3.93 7.52 -5.09
CA ALA A 42 2.47 7.54 -5.23
C ALA A 42 1.97 8.75 -6.05
N CYS A 43 2.61 9.92 -5.91
CA CYS A 43 2.28 11.10 -6.71
C CYS A 43 2.57 10.92 -8.20
N VAL A 44 3.73 10.35 -8.55
CA VAL A 44 4.21 10.29 -9.94
C VAL A 44 3.79 9.04 -10.70
N THR A 45 3.17 8.08 -10.02
CA THR A 45 2.60 6.88 -10.63
C THR A 45 1.11 7.08 -10.87
N LYS A 46 0.53 6.30 -11.79
CA LYS A 46 -0.91 6.38 -12.07
C LYS A 46 -1.70 6.23 -10.77
N ASN A 47 -2.51 7.24 -10.48
CA ASN A 47 -3.42 7.28 -9.34
C ASN A 47 -4.77 7.87 -9.80
N ASP A 48 -5.69 8.10 -8.85
CA ASP A 48 -7.04 8.59 -9.17
C ASP A 48 -7.07 10.05 -9.66
N TYR A 49 -5.99 10.81 -9.41
CA TYR A 49 -5.87 12.23 -9.73
C TYR A 49 -4.98 12.51 -10.93
N GLU A 50 -3.95 11.68 -11.15
CA GLU A 50 -2.94 11.90 -12.18
C GLU A 50 -2.66 10.63 -12.98
N SER A 51 -2.49 10.82 -14.28
CA SER A 51 -1.98 9.77 -15.17
C SER A 51 -0.47 9.58 -14.99
N ASN A 52 0.03 8.38 -15.32
CA ASN A 52 1.47 8.17 -15.35
C ASN A 52 2.09 8.84 -16.60
N VAL A 53 3.38 9.18 -16.51
CA VAL A 53 4.16 9.58 -17.69
C VAL A 53 4.12 8.44 -18.73
N PRO A 54 3.84 8.73 -20.00
CA PRO A 54 3.75 7.71 -21.05
C PRO A 54 5.00 6.84 -21.13
N ASN A 55 4.80 5.54 -21.44
CA ASN A 55 5.87 4.54 -21.58
C ASN A 55 6.72 4.30 -20.32
N LEU A 56 6.29 4.81 -19.17
CA LEU A 56 6.90 4.48 -17.89
C LEU A 56 5.94 3.64 -17.05
N GLY A 57 6.52 2.65 -16.38
CA GLY A 57 5.82 1.78 -15.44
C GLY A 57 6.21 2.10 -14.01
N LEU A 58 5.52 1.45 -13.06
CA LEU A 58 5.79 1.58 -11.63
C LEU A 58 7.26 1.30 -11.28
N ILE A 59 7.88 0.28 -11.89
CA ILE A 59 9.27 -0.10 -11.64
C ILE A 59 10.22 1.03 -12.07
N SER A 60 10.05 1.58 -13.27
CA SER A 60 10.88 2.69 -13.74
C SER A 60 10.77 3.91 -12.85
N ASN A 61 9.57 4.23 -12.38
CA ASN A 61 9.35 5.37 -11.47
C ASN A 61 10.00 5.09 -10.11
N TYR A 62 9.89 3.86 -9.61
CA TYR A 62 10.54 3.42 -8.38
C TYR A 62 12.05 3.58 -8.45
N ASP A 63 12.69 3.11 -9.52
CA ASP A 63 14.14 3.18 -9.69
C ASP A 63 14.63 4.64 -9.67
N ILE A 64 13.95 5.52 -10.42
CA ILE A 64 14.29 6.96 -10.46
C ILE A 64 14.13 7.59 -9.07
N ILE A 65 12.98 7.42 -8.41
CA ILE A 65 12.74 8.02 -7.09
C ILE A 65 13.73 7.52 -6.04
N LYS A 66 14.13 6.23 -6.12
CA LYS A 66 15.12 5.65 -5.23
C LYS A 66 16.50 6.28 -5.44
N GLU A 67 16.90 6.52 -6.69
CA GLU A 67 18.18 7.14 -7.05
C GLU A 67 18.31 8.60 -6.60
N LEU A 68 17.20 9.34 -6.48
CA LEU A 68 17.20 10.75 -6.05
C LEU A 68 17.61 10.96 -4.58
N GLY A 69 17.73 9.89 -3.80
CA GLY A 69 18.21 9.93 -2.42
C GLY A 69 17.14 10.24 -1.37
N SER A 70 17.45 9.92 -0.12
CA SER A 70 16.48 9.86 0.99
C SER A 70 16.34 11.14 1.82
N SER A 71 17.19 12.14 1.58
CA SER A 71 17.25 13.39 2.37
C SER A 71 16.36 14.52 1.86
N GLN A 72 15.52 14.24 0.86
CA GLN A 72 14.67 15.23 0.20
C GLN A 72 13.22 15.10 0.66
N ASP A 73 12.51 16.23 0.73
CA ASP A 73 11.08 16.24 0.94
C ASP A 73 10.33 15.83 -0.34
N VAL A 74 9.05 15.49 -0.20
CA VAL A 74 8.23 14.98 -1.32
C VAL A 74 8.21 15.93 -2.52
N LYS A 75 8.12 17.25 -2.29
CA LYS A 75 8.07 18.24 -3.38
C LYS A 75 9.37 18.29 -4.14
N SER A 76 10.52 18.29 -3.45
CA SER A 76 11.83 18.25 -4.11
C SER A 76 12.04 16.95 -4.88
N LEU A 77 11.61 15.81 -4.33
CA LEU A 77 11.68 14.52 -5.03
C LEU A 77 10.88 14.54 -6.34
N VAL A 78 9.65 15.07 -6.33
CA VAL A 78 8.83 15.16 -7.55
C VAL A 78 9.42 16.15 -8.56
N ALA A 79 9.94 17.30 -8.10
CA ALA A 79 10.60 18.26 -8.98
C ALA A 79 11.84 17.66 -9.66
N ASN A 80 12.69 16.99 -8.88
CA ASN A 80 13.89 16.32 -9.40
C ASN A 80 13.54 15.12 -10.30
N TYR A 81 12.46 14.41 -10.01
CA TYR A 81 11.92 13.37 -10.88
C TYR A 81 11.54 13.95 -12.26
N LEU A 82 10.83 15.08 -12.31
CA LEU A 82 10.47 15.74 -13.57
C LEU A 82 11.68 16.20 -14.38
N MET A 83 12.79 16.51 -13.72
CA MET A 83 14.07 16.86 -14.36
C MET A 83 14.87 15.66 -14.83
N HIS A 84 14.52 14.44 -14.44
CA HIS A 84 15.28 13.25 -14.80
C HIS A 84 15.22 13.00 -16.33
N PRO A 85 16.34 12.69 -17.02
CA PRO A 85 16.38 12.63 -18.49
C PRO A 85 15.35 11.69 -19.12
N LYS A 86 15.06 10.55 -18.47
CA LYS A 86 14.02 9.62 -18.95
C LYS A 86 12.61 10.20 -18.82
N ILE A 87 12.37 11.08 -17.85
CA ILE A 87 11.06 11.73 -17.66
C ILE A 87 10.91 12.85 -18.67
N VAL A 88 11.91 13.75 -18.76
CA VAL A 88 11.93 14.85 -19.74
C VAL A 88 11.66 14.34 -21.16
N ARG A 89 12.29 13.22 -21.55
CA ARG A 89 12.10 12.64 -22.89
C ARG A 89 10.68 12.11 -23.14
N ASN A 90 9.99 11.64 -22.10
CA ASN A 90 8.70 10.96 -22.23
C ASN A 90 7.50 11.82 -21.78
N ASN A 91 7.73 12.93 -21.06
CA ASN A 91 6.68 13.81 -20.54
C ASN A 91 6.25 14.89 -21.56
N ALA A 92 5.92 14.47 -22.79
CA ALA A 92 5.48 15.38 -23.84
C ALA A 92 4.14 16.09 -23.51
N SER A 93 3.37 15.53 -22.58
CA SER A 93 2.11 16.09 -22.11
C SER A 93 2.25 17.08 -20.95
N GLU A 94 3.49 17.40 -20.54
CA GLU A 94 3.81 18.37 -19.49
C GLU A 94 3.08 18.11 -18.16
N LEU A 95 3.01 16.84 -17.74
CA LEU A 95 2.46 16.49 -16.43
C LEU A 95 3.29 17.17 -15.32
N ASP A 96 2.62 17.84 -14.38
CA ASP A 96 3.25 18.58 -13.28
C ASP A 96 2.97 17.99 -11.87
N PHE A 97 2.10 16.99 -11.79
CA PHE A 97 1.69 16.27 -10.58
C PHE A 97 1.21 17.17 -9.44
N ARG A 98 0.78 18.41 -9.73
CA ARG A 98 0.37 19.38 -8.71
C ARG A 98 -0.84 18.89 -7.91
N THR A 99 -1.82 18.29 -8.59
CA THR A 99 -3.04 17.76 -7.95
C THR A 99 -2.70 16.62 -7.00
N SER A 100 -1.88 15.67 -7.46
CA SER A 100 -1.38 14.58 -6.61
C SER A 100 -0.64 15.12 -5.38
N LEU A 101 0.28 16.08 -5.55
CA LEU A 101 0.99 16.67 -4.41
C LEU A 101 0.03 17.31 -3.39
N GLN A 102 -1.03 17.98 -3.84
CA GLN A 102 -2.06 18.53 -2.95
C GLN A 102 -2.76 17.43 -2.14
N VAL A 103 -3.16 16.35 -2.78
CA VAL A 103 -3.85 15.26 -2.10
C VAL A 103 -2.93 14.50 -1.15
N PHE A 104 -1.78 14.04 -1.63
CA PHE A 104 -0.90 13.13 -0.88
C PHE A 104 -0.13 13.83 0.26
N CYS A 105 0.23 15.11 0.09
CA CYS A 105 0.96 15.89 1.09
C CYS A 105 0.04 16.74 1.98
N HIS A 106 -1.02 17.33 1.43
CA HIS A 106 -1.87 18.27 2.15
C HIS A 106 -3.24 17.71 2.54
N HIS A 107 -3.52 16.44 2.21
CA HIS A 107 -4.81 15.81 2.48
C HIS A 107 -6.00 16.58 1.89
N ALA A 108 -5.73 17.37 0.85
CA ALA A 108 -6.73 18.13 0.11
C ALA A 108 -7.43 17.22 -0.91
N GLN A 109 -8.01 16.12 -0.41
CA GLN A 109 -8.96 15.38 -1.21
C GLN A 109 -10.11 16.33 -1.52
N THR A 110 -10.49 16.45 -2.80
CA THR A 110 -11.79 17.00 -3.15
C THR A 110 -12.80 16.18 -2.34
N ALA A 111 -13.52 16.84 -1.43
CA ALA A 111 -14.77 16.28 -0.95
C ALA A 111 -15.52 15.85 -2.22
N LEU A 112 -16.06 14.62 -2.23
CA LEU A 112 -17.13 14.30 -3.17
C LEU A 112 -18.04 15.51 -3.11
N GLY A 113 -18.16 16.26 -4.23
CA GLY A 113 -18.78 17.58 -4.19
C GLY A 113 -20.12 17.49 -3.47
N ASP A 114 -20.63 18.60 -2.93
CA ASP A 114 -21.94 18.71 -2.26
C ASP A 114 -23.16 18.28 -3.14
N GLY A 115 -22.96 17.48 -4.19
CA GLY A 115 -23.97 16.52 -4.61
C GLY A 115 -24.20 15.51 -3.48
N PRO A 116 -25.43 15.01 -3.31
CA PRO A 116 -25.69 14.01 -2.29
C PRO A 116 -24.83 12.79 -2.61
N ALA A 117 -23.72 12.59 -1.89
CA ALA A 117 -23.33 11.25 -1.54
C ALA A 117 -24.55 10.71 -0.81
N GLU A 118 -25.37 9.92 -1.50
CA GLU A 118 -26.50 9.26 -0.86
C GLU A 118 -25.93 8.60 0.39
N GLU A 119 -26.45 8.98 1.56
CA GLU A 119 -25.94 8.58 2.88
C GLU A 119 -25.77 7.04 2.95
N GLU A 120 -26.56 6.32 2.14
CA GLU A 120 -26.45 4.89 1.84
C GLU A 120 -25.08 4.44 1.30
N ASP A 121 -24.40 5.16 0.42
CA ASP A 121 -23.13 4.74 -0.18
C ASP A 121 -21.96 4.87 0.81
N TRP A 122 -21.97 5.90 1.65
CA TRP A 122 -20.98 6.05 2.72
C TRP A 122 -21.21 5.03 3.84
N GLU A 123 -22.46 4.79 4.24
CA GLU A 123 -22.80 3.75 5.20
C GLU A 123 -22.44 2.35 4.69
N ARG A 124 -22.68 2.06 3.40
CA ARG A 124 -22.27 0.80 2.77
C ARG A 124 -20.75 0.64 2.76
N LEU A 125 -20.00 1.70 2.45
CA LEU A 125 -18.53 1.68 2.51
C LEU A 125 -18.02 1.45 3.94
N CYS A 126 -18.61 2.11 4.93
CA CYS A 126 -18.26 1.93 6.34
C CYS A 126 -18.59 0.51 6.82
N GLN A 127 -19.79 0.00 6.54
CA GLN A 127 -20.18 -1.37 6.84
C GLN A 127 -19.26 -2.38 6.17
N HIS A 128 -18.93 -2.18 4.90
CA HIS A 128 -18.03 -3.06 4.17
C HIS A 128 -16.63 -3.07 4.79
N PHE A 129 -16.15 -1.90 5.22
CA PHE A 129 -14.87 -1.78 5.92
C PHE A 129 -14.87 -2.48 7.28
N ASP A 130 -15.93 -2.31 8.08
CA ASP A 130 -16.09 -2.97 9.38
C ASP A 130 -16.20 -4.49 9.24
N GLU A 131 -16.92 -4.97 8.23
CA GLU A 131 -16.98 -6.39 7.90
C GLU A 131 -15.60 -6.96 7.54
N LEU A 132 -14.80 -6.23 6.74
CA LEU A 132 -13.46 -6.64 6.38
C LEU A 132 -12.55 -6.70 7.61
N GLN A 133 -12.65 -5.73 8.52
CA GLN A 133 -11.91 -5.74 9.78
C GLN A 133 -12.31 -6.93 10.67
N ASN A 134 -13.60 -7.14 10.88
CA ASN A 134 -14.13 -8.22 11.70
C ASN A 134 -13.72 -9.60 11.15
N ARG A 135 -13.82 -9.78 9.83
CA ARG A 135 -13.39 -11.02 9.16
C ARG A 135 -11.89 -11.25 9.28
N HIS A 136 -11.07 -10.22 9.14
CA HIS A 136 -9.62 -10.33 9.36
C HIS A 136 -9.31 -10.77 10.80
N GLN A 137 -9.97 -10.18 11.79
CA GLN A 137 -9.80 -10.58 13.20
C GLN A 137 -10.22 -12.03 13.45
N GLN A 138 -11.32 -12.47 12.86
CA GLN A 138 -11.80 -13.86 12.95
C GLN A 138 -10.81 -14.85 12.32
N GLN A 139 -10.31 -14.56 11.11
CA GLN A 139 -9.29 -15.39 10.45
C GLN A 139 -8.00 -15.46 11.26
N LYS A 140 -7.58 -14.35 11.87
CA LYS A 140 -6.41 -14.31 12.74
C LYS A 140 -6.59 -15.17 13.98
N LYS A 141 -7.77 -15.12 14.63
CA LYS A 141 -8.11 -15.98 15.78
C LYS A 141 -8.12 -17.46 15.38
N SER A 142 -8.84 -17.79 14.30
CA SER A 142 -8.92 -19.17 13.77
C SER A 142 -7.54 -19.76 13.43
N ASN A 143 -6.64 -18.98 12.81
CA ASN A 143 -5.27 -19.42 12.53
C ASN A 143 -4.44 -19.64 13.80
N ILE A 144 -4.65 -18.84 14.85
CA ILE A 144 -3.98 -19.04 16.15
C ILE A 144 -4.50 -20.31 16.82
N ASP A 145 -5.81 -20.54 16.80
CA ASP A 145 -6.44 -21.71 17.42
C ASP A 145 -6.07 -23.01 16.70
N ALA A 146 -6.05 -23.00 15.35
CA ALA A 146 -5.58 -24.12 14.55
C ALA A 146 -4.11 -24.47 14.86
N ARG A 147 -3.24 -23.45 14.99
CA ARG A 147 -1.83 -23.64 15.37
C ARG A 147 -1.68 -24.22 16.78
N ARG A 148 -2.53 -23.80 17.74
CA ARG A 148 -2.56 -24.35 19.09
C ARG A 148 -2.95 -25.83 19.08
N GLN A 149 -4.00 -26.20 18.35
CA GLN A 149 -4.44 -27.59 18.24
C GLN A 149 -3.40 -28.51 17.60
N THR A 150 -2.68 -28.03 16.58
CA THR A 150 -1.56 -28.81 16.01
C THR A 150 -0.38 -28.97 16.96
N ALA A 151 -0.14 -28.00 17.86
CA ALA A 151 0.92 -28.11 18.87
C ALA A 151 0.54 -29.10 19.99
N THR A 152 -0.72 -29.08 20.46
CA THR A 152 -1.20 -30.05 21.48
C THR A 152 -1.27 -31.49 20.96
N ASN A 153 -1.50 -31.69 19.65
CA ASN A 153 -1.51 -33.03 19.05
C ASN A 153 -0.09 -33.60 18.81
N GLN A 154 0.95 -32.76 18.77
CA GLN A 154 2.34 -33.22 18.73
C GLN A 154 2.87 -33.68 20.09
N ASP A 155 2.38 -33.12 21.21
CA ASP A 155 2.77 -33.56 22.55
C ASP A 155 2.16 -34.90 22.98
N THR A 156 1.07 -35.33 22.34
CA THR A 156 0.34 -36.57 22.70
C THR A 156 0.71 -37.79 21.83
N SER A 157 1.58 -37.63 20.83
CA SER A 157 2.01 -38.69 19.91
C SER A 157 3.48 -39.10 20.06
N GLY A 158 4.11 -38.74 21.18
CA GLY A 158 5.49 -39.09 21.53
C GLY A 158 5.69 -40.56 21.90
N ASN A 159 5.58 -41.47 20.92
CA ASN A 159 6.03 -42.85 21.07
C ASN A 159 7.58 -42.86 20.99
N TRP A 160 8.24 -42.65 22.13
CA TRP A 160 9.69 -42.63 22.25
C TRP A 160 10.23 -44.06 22.15
N ILE A 161 10.84 -44.42 21.02
CA ILE A 161 11.58 -45.68 20.87
C ILE A 161 13.05 -45.41 21.19
N PRO A 162 13.63 -45.97 22.27
CA PRO A 162 15.05 -45.82 22.56
C PRO A 162 15.87 -46.54 21.49
N ARG A 163 16.74 -45.82 20.77
CA ARG A 163 17.78 -46.43 19.95
C ARG A 163 18.91 -46.90 20.85
N HIS A 164 19.00 -48.20 21.10
CA HIS A 164 20.25 -48.84 21.49
C HIS A 164 21.05 -49.18 20.23
N LYS A 165 22.22 -48.56 20.08
CA LYS A 165 23.51 -49.21 19.82
C LYS A 165 24.62 -48.15 19.77
#